data_AF-A0A7X9E862-F1
#
_entry.id   AF-A0A7X9E862-F1
#
_cell.length_a   1.000
_cell.length_b   1.000
_cell.length_c   1.000
_cell.angle_alpha   90.00
_cell.angle_beta   90.00
_cell.angle_gamma   90.00
#
_symmetry.space_group_name_H-M   'P 1'
#
loop_
_entity.id
_entity.type
_entity.pdbx_description
1 polymer ?
#
loop_
_entity_poly.entity_id
_entity_poly.type
_entity_poly.pdbx_seq_one_letter_code
_entity_poly.pdbx_strand_id
1 'polypeptide(L)'
;MFALIYEYIYKWGGDTYSYFRQSSALGDVLFTYPSAYFKHLFGFVTRGNIGLIPSNIGYYPHFSDPQMYAIHRFLSPFTILGLKNYYLIGIVLNFFLFLINWKFFSFVSKFFPDRKKLIAIAILFVPSVLFWSSGLNKDAFTFSFALLFIVGFHNLFFKFRINFWNVFYLIFSAYIVLALKPYILYSLLISSVIWLGFSYLQRVKNRILRVFV
;
A
#
# COMPACT_ATOMS: atom_id res chain seq x y z
N MET A 1 8.81 -16.59 4.55
CA MET A 1 8.44 -17.13 5.87
C MET A 1 6.93 -17.17 6.07
N PHE A 2 6.22 -16.04 5.97
CA PHE A 2 4.76 -16.00 6.10
C PHE A 2 4.04 -17.04 5.24
N ALA A 3 4.37 -17.08 3.93
CA ALA A 3 3.87 -18.07 2.99
C ALA A 3 3.93 -19.52 3.51
N LEU A 4 5.11 -19.92 4.01
CA LEU A 4 5.38 -21.28 4.49
C LEU A 4 4.56 -21.61 5.73
N ILE A 5 4.38 -20.65 6.65
CA ILE A 5 3.54 -20.86 7.84
C ILE A 5 2.09 -21.10 7.42
N TYR A 6 1.57 -20.29 6.50
CA TYR A 6 0.18 -20.42 6.04
C TYR A 6 -0.05 -21.68 5.21
N GLU A 7 0.97 -22.15 4.49
CA GLU A 7 0.91 -23.44 3.81
C GLU A 7 0.99 -24.63 4.79
N TYR A 8 2.05 -24.73 5.58
CA TYR A 8 2.35 -25.93 6.37
C TYR A 8 1.55 -26.02 7.67
N ILE A 9 1.30 -24.90 8.36
CA ILE A 9 0.61 -24.89 9.66
C ILE A 9 -0.89 -24.71 9.44
N TYR A 10 -1.27 -23.71 8.63
CA TYR A 10 -2.68 -23.39 8.39
C TYR A 10 -3.30 -24.15 7.21
N LYS A 11 -2.54 -25.05 6.56
CA LYS A 11 -3.03 -25.91 5.45
C LYS A 11 -3.74 -25.11 4.35
N TRP A 12 -3.08 -24.05 3.87
CA TRP A 12 -3.64 -23.10 2.88
C TRP A 12 -4.84 -22.28 3.39
N GLY A 13 -5.00 -22.18 4.71
CA GLY A 13 -6.00 -21.33 5.34
C GLY A 13 -5.65 -19.84 5.28
N GLY A 14 -6.59 -19.02 5.75
CA GLY A 14 -6.40 -17.58 5.96
C GLY A 14 -6.61 -16.69 4.72
N ASP A 15 -6.67 -15.40 4.99
CA ASP A 15 -6.99 -14.35 4.01
C ASP A 15 -6.03 -14.32 2.82
N THR A 16 -4.74 -14.62 3.05
CA THR A 16 -3.69 -14.57 2.01
C THR A 16 -3.99 -15.49 0.83
N TYR A 17 -4.51 -16.69 1.09
CA TYR A 17 -4.83 -17.65 0.04
C TYR A 17 -6.12 -17.28 -0.69
N SER A 18 -7.10 -16.73 0.04
CA SER A 18 -8.32 -16.17 -0.56
C SER A 18 -7.98 -15.02 -1.51
N TYR A 19 -7.13 -14.08 -1.08
CA TYR A 19 -6.69 -12.97 -1.92
C TYR A 19 -5.94 -13.48 -3.13
N PHE A 20 -5.03 -14.45 -2.98
CA PHE A 20 -4.35 -15.07 -4.11
C PHE A 20 -5.32 -15.66 -5.14
N ARG A 21 -6.28 -16.49 -4.70
CA ARG A 21 -7.25 -17.14 -5.60
C ARG A 21 -8.11 -16.12 -6.34
N GLN A 22 -8.72 -15.19 -5.61
CA GLN A 22 -9.63 -14.22 -6.20
C GLN A 22 -8.89 -13.21 -7.10
N SER A 23 -7.68 -12.81 -6.73
CA SER A 23 -6.85 -11.93 -7.58
C SER A 23 -6.36 -12.64 -8.84
N SER A 24 -6.12 -13.96 -8.77
CA SER A 24 -5.72 -14.76 -9.93
C SER A 24 -6.89 -14.94 -10.89
N ALA A 25 -8.09 -15.21 -10.37
CA ALA A 25 -9.32 -15.22 -11.16
C ALA A 25 -9.60 -13.85 -11.79
N LEU A 26 -9.40 -12.75 -11.05
CA LEU A 26 -9.51 -11.40 -11.63
C LEU A 26 -8.44 -11.16 -12.71
N GLY A 27 -7.22 -11.68 -12.53
CA GLY A 27 -6.17 -11.64 -13.56
C GLY A 27 -6.57 -12.35 -14.85
N ASP A 28 -7.35 -13.44 -14.78
CA ASP A 28 -7.87 -14.13 -15.97
C ASP A 28 -8.90 -13.33 -16.76
N VAL A 29 -9.61 -12.43 -16.09
CA VAL A 29 -10.53 -11.50 -16.75
C VAL A 29 -9.77 -10.61 -17.72
N LEU A 30 -8.48 -10.30 -17.50
CA LEU A 30 -7.69 -9.51 -18.45
C LEU A 30 -7.58 -10.20 -19.81
N PHE A 31 -7.40 -11.52 -19.84
CA PHE A 31 -7.16 -12.27 -21.08
C PHE A 31 -8.45 -12.66 -21.80
N THR A 32 -9.56 -12.77 -21.05
CA THR A 32 -10.87 -13.14 -21.60
C THR A 32 -11.74 -11.92 -21.92
N TYR A 33 -11.79 -10.93 -21.02
CA TYR A 33 -12.59 -9.72 -21.14
C TYR A 33 -11.80 -8.47 -20.67
N PRO A 34 -10.82 -8.00 -21.47
CA PRO A 34 -9.93 -6.90 -21.08
C PRO A 34 -10.68 -5.63 -20.64
N SER A 35 -11.78 -5.30 -21.31
CA SER A 35 -12.60 -4.13 -20.98
C SER A 35 -13.25 -4.24 -19.60
N ALA A 36 -13.71 -5.43 -19.20
CA ALA A 36 -14.23 -5.69 -17.86
C ALA A 36 -13.11 -5.61 -16.83
N TYR A 37 -11.93 -6.18 -17.13
CA TYR A 37 -10.77 -6.09 -16.25
C TYR A 37 -10.38 -4.64 -15.93
N PHE A 38 -10.26 -3.77 -16.93
CA PHE A 38 -9.91 -2.36 -16.68
C PHE A 38 -11.00 -1.58 -15.95
N LYS A 39 -12.28 -1.91 -16.18
CA LYS A 39 -13.39 -1.36 -15.37
C LYS A 39 -13.27 -1.76 -13.91
N HIS A 40 -12.84 -2.99 -13.62
CA HIS A 40 -12.55 -3.44 -12.26
C HIS A 40 -11.26 -2.82 -11.70
N LEU A 41 -10.24 -2.64 -12.53
CA LEU A 41 -8.94 -2.12 -12.13
C LEU A 41 -8.94 -0.62 -11.84
N PHE A 42 -9.84 0.16 -12.44
CA PHE A 42 -9.89 1.61 -12.28
C PHE A 42 -11.24 2.15 -11.81
N GLY A 43 -12.34 1.46 -12.09
CA GLY A 43 -13.69 1.92 -11.81
C GLY A 43 -14.22 1.56 -10.42
N PHE A 44 -15.49 1.93 -10.20
CA PHE A 44 -16.26 1.55 -9.03
C PHE A 44 -16.86 0.16 -9.19
N VAL A 45 -16.94 -0.55 -8.07
CA VAL A 45 -17.51 -1.89 -8.03
C VAL A 45 -18.98 -1.78 -7.72
N THR A 46 -19.80 -2.14 -8.68
CA THR A 46 -21.23 -2.33 -8.49
C THR A 46 -21.57 -3.79 -8.77
N ARG A 47 -22.70 -4.26 -8.22
CA ARG A 47 -23.22 -5.60 -8.53
C ARG A 47 -23.38 -5.82 -10.04
N GLY A 48 -23.78 -4.77 -10.78
CA GLY A 48 -23.89 -4.79 -12.24
C GLY A 48 -22.57 -5.00 -12.98
N ASN A 49 -21.47 -4.38 -12.51
CA ASN A 49 -20.16 -4.53 -13.15
C ASN A 49 -19.60 -5.95 -13.01
N ILE A 50 -19.93 -6.66 -11.92
CA ILE A 50 -19.46 -8.04 -11.69
C ILE A 50 -20.26 -9.07 -12.50
N GLY A 51 -21.51 -8.76 -12.85
CA GLY A 51 -22.28 -9.57 -13.80
C GLY A 51 -21.66 -9.64 -15.20
N LEU A 52 -20.68 -8.79 -15.50
CA LEU A 52 -19.89 -8.86 -16.74
C LEU A 52 -18.82 -9.95 -16.71
N ILE A 53 -18.46 -10.47 -15.53
CA ILE A 53 -17.50 -11.56 -15.39
C ILE A 53 -18.28 -12.87 -15.48
N PRO A 54 -18.03 -13.73 -16.48
CA PRO A 54 -18.73 -14.99 -16.58
C PRO A 54 -18.37 -15.92 -15.41
N SER A 55 -19.38 -16.68 -14.97
CA SER A 55 -19.32 -17.53 -13.78
C SER A 55 -18.25 -18.63 -13.85
N ASN A 56 -17.78 -18.97 -15.05
CA ASN A 56 -16.72 -19.95 -15.29
C ASN A 56 -15.32 -19.49 -14.83
N ILE A 57 -15.07 -18.17 -14.70
CA ILE A 57 -13.78 -17.63 -14.25
C ILE A 57 -13.60 -17.81 -12.73
N GLY A 58 -14.69 -18.03 -11.99
CA GLY A 58 -14.63 -18.31 -10.55
C GLY A 58 -14.25 -17.12 -9.68
N TYR A 59 -14.45 -15.88 -10.15
CA TYR A 59 -14.24 -14.67 -9.36
C TYR A 59 -15.48 -14.33 -8.53
N TYR A 60 -15.37 -14.41 -7.20
CA TYR A 60 -16.48 -14.15 -6.28
C TYR A 60 -16.10 -13.07 -5.26
N PRO A 61 -16.26 -11.79 -5.61
CA PRO A 61 -15.96 -10.69 -4.70
C PRO A 61 -16.97 -10.62 -3.56
N HIS A 62 -16.47 -10.45 -2.33
CA HIS A 62 -17.32 -10.30 -1.15
C HIS A 62 -17.78 -8.85 -1.02
N PHE A 63 -18.98 -8.52 -1.51
CA PHE A 63 -19.49 -7.15 -1.56
C PHE A 63 -19.68 -6.48 -0.20
N SER A 64 -19.85 -7.27 0.86
CA SER A 64 -19.93 -6.80 2.25
C SER A 64 -18.61 -6.23 2.75
N ASP A 65 -17.47 -6.59 2.15
CA ASP A 65 -16.16 -6.03 2.46
C ASP A 65 -15.51 -5.37 1.22
N PRO A 66 -15.72 -4.05 1.02
CA PRO A 66 -15.08 -3.29 -0.04
C PRO A 66 -13.54 -3.37 -0.02
N GLN A 67 -12.94 -3.56 1.16
CA GLN A 67 -11.48 -3.63 1.30
C GLN A 67 -10.95 -4.96 0.74
N MET A 68 -11.72 -6.04 0.85
CA MET A 68 -11.39 -7.34 0.25
C MET A 68 -11.35 -7.24 -1.27
N TYR A 69 -12.30 -6.52 -1.85
CA TYR A 69 -12.25 -6.22 -3.28
C TYR A 69 -11.02 -5.37 -3.64
N ALA A 70 -10.72 -4.33 -2.87
CA ALA A 70 -9.60 -3.44 -3.14
C ALA A 70 -8.27 -4.20 -3.20
N ILE A 71 -8.05 -5.16 -2.29
CA ILE A 71 -6.84 -6.00 -2.36
C ILE A 71 -6.84 -6.91 -3.58
N HIS A 72 -7.99 -7.48 -3.99
CA HIS A 72 -8.05 -8.29 -5.21
C HIS A 72 -7.60 -7.49 -6.44
N ARG A 73 -8.11 -6.27 -6.54
CA ARG A 73 -7.80 -5.31 -7.59
C ARG A 73 -6.32 -4.91 -7.61
N PHE A 74 -5.73 -4.62 -6.45
CA PHE A 74 -4.33 -4.19 -6.40
C PHE A 74 -3.35 -5.35 -6.56
N LEU A 75 -3.78 -6.57 -6.23
CA LEU A 75 -2.96 -7.76 -6.36
C LEU A 75 -3.03 -8.38 -7.77
N SER A 76 -4.13 -8.21 -8.51
CA SER A 76 -4.32 -8.82 -9.84
C SER A 76 -3.24 -8.49 -10.89
N PRO A 77 -2.62 -7.29 -10.95
CA PRO A 77 -1.50 -7.07 -11.86
C PRO A 77 -0.29 -7.96 -11.52
N PHE A 78 -0.07 -8.19 -10.22
CA PHE A 78 1.03 -9.03 -9.75
C PHE A 78 0.74 -10.52 -9.94
N THR A 79 -0.54 -10.94 -9.98
CA THR A 79 -0.89 -12.34 -10.30
C THR A 79 -0.54 -12.70 -11.73
N ILE A 80 -0.70 -11.75 -12.66
CA ILE A 80 -0.29 -11.91 -14.06
C ILE A 80 1.24 -12.00 -14.16
N LEU A 81 1.97 -11.08 -13.52
CA LEU A 81 3.44 -11.07 -13.53
C LEU A 81 4.04 -12.30 -12.84
N GLY A 82 3.40 -12.78 -11.76
CA GLY A 82 3.81 -13.97 -11.01
C GLY A 82 3.25 -15.28 -11.57
N LEU A 83 2.69 -15.27 -12.80
CA LEU A 83 2.18 -16.45 -13.50
C LEU A 83 1.21 -17.29 -12.65
N LYS A 84 0.40 -16.63 -11.80
CA LYS A 84 -0.52 -17.25 -10.85
C LYS A 84 0.14 -18.26 -9.90
N ASN A 85 1.44 -18.18 -9.68
CA ASN A 85 2.11 -18.96 -8.66
C ASN A 85 2.22 -18.12 -7.38
N TYR A 86 1.65 -18.61 -6.28
CA TYR A 86 1.59 -17.90 -5.00
C TYR A 86 2.96 -17.33 -4.56
N TYR A 87 4.02 -18.13 -4.71
CA TYR A 87 5.38 -17.74 -4.32
C TYR A 87 5.99 -16.70 -5.26
N LEU A 88 5.84 -16.88 -6.57
CA LEU A 88 6.35 -15.92 -7.55
C LEU A 88 5.66 -14.56 -7.40
N ILE A 89 4.35 -14.55 -7.21
CA ILE A 89 3.58 -13.33 -6.92
C ILE A 89 4.13 -12.67 -5.66
N GLY A 90 4.34 -13.45 -4.60
CA GLY A 90 4.95 -12.97 -3.36
C GLY A 90 6.29 -12.28 -3.61
N ILE A 91 7.18 -12.88 -4.39
CA ILE A 91 8.50 -12.31 -4.71
C ILE A 91 8.35 -10.99 -5.48
N VAL A 92 7.55 -10.96 -6.54
CA VAL A 92 7.37 -9.77 -7.38
C VAL A 92 6.73 -8.62 -6.58
N LEU A 93 5.68 -8.92 -5.82
CA LEU A 93 5.02 -7.95 -4.95
C LEU A 93 5.98 -7.40 -3.90
N ASN A 94 6.68 -8.28 -3.18
CA ASN A 94 7.60 -7.85 -2.13
C ASN A 94 8.76 -7.03 -2.68
N PHE A 95 9.27 -7.35 -3.86
CA PHE A 95 10.27 -6.53 -4.53
C PHE A 95 9.73 -5.12 -4.81
N PHE A 96 8.53 -5.01 -5.36
CA PHE A 96 7.89 -3.72 -5.62
C PHE A 96 7.67 -2.90 -4.33
N LEU A 97 7.10 -3.51 -3.29
CA LEU A 97 6.87 -2.84 -2.00
C LEU A 97 8.19 -2.47 -1.30
N PHE A 98 9.24 -3.29 -1.47
CA PHE A 98 10.57 -2.99 -0.95
C PHE A 98 11.16 -1.72 -1.58
N LEU A 99 10.96 -1.47 -2.89
CA LEU A 99 11.41 -0.23 -3.53
C LEU A 99 10.77 1.01 -2.90
N ILE A 100 9.49 0.91 -2.50
CA ILE A 100 8.79 1.98 -1.79
C ILE A 100 9.41 2.19 -0.40
N ASN A 101 9.64 1.12 0.35
CA ASN A 101 10.25 1.18 1.69
C ASN A 101 11.68 1.73 1.64
N TRP A 102 12.47 1.30 0.64
CA TRP A 102 13.82 1.80 0.38
C TRP A 102 13.85 3.30 0.13
N LYS A 103 12.84 3.82 -0.56
CA LYS A 103 12.73 5.26 -0.81
C LYS A 103 12.45 6.05 0.46
N PHE A 104 11.61 5.53 1.36
CA PHE A 104 11.42 6.12 2.68
C PHE A 104 12.70 6.04 3.52
N PHE A 105 13.38 4.89 3.53
CA PHE A 105 14.71 4.75 4.16
C PHE A 105 15.70 5.80 3.64
N SER A 106 15.78 5.98 2.33
CA SER A 106 16.65 6.97 1.69
C SER A 106 16.25 8.40 2.02
N PHE A 107 14.95 8.65 2.21
CA PHE A 107 14.43 9.94 2.65
C PHE A 107 14.86 10.24 4.10
N VAL A 108 14.65 9.32 5.04
CA VAL A 108 15.02 9.49 6.45
C VAL A 108 16.55 9.59 6.63
N SER A 109 17.30 8.79 5.87
CA SER A 109 18.76 8.78 5.90
C SER A 109 19.41 10.12 5.50
N LYS A 110 18.69 10.99 4.78
CA LYS A 110 19.18 12.34 4.46
C LYS A 110 19.18 13.28 5.65
N PHE A 111 18.34 13.03 6.66
CA PHE A 111 18.31 13.84 7.88
C PHE A 111 19.41 13.43 8.87
N PHE A 112 19.83 12.17 8.85
CA PHE A 112 20.88 11.64 9.75
C PHE A 112 21.90 10.78 8.98
N PRO A 113 22.81 11.41 8.22
CA PRO A 113 23.76 10.69 7.36
C PRO A 113 24.67 9.70 8.12
N ASP A 114 25.03 10.02 9.36
CA ASP A 114 25.94 9.21 10.18
C ASP A 114 25.25 7.97 10.78
N ARG A 115 23.91 7.93 10.79
CA ARG A 115 23.12 6.86 11.42
C ARG A 115 22.41 5.95 10.43
N LYS A 116 22.85 5.92 9.17
CA LYS A 116 22.23 5.12 8.08
C LYS A 116 22.03 3.65 8.45
N LYS A 117 23.00 3.00 9.10
CA LYS A 117 22.88 1.60 9.51
C LYS A 117 21.73 1.38 10.51
N LEU A 118 21.64 2.24 11.53
CA LEU A 118 20.56 2.16 12.52
C LEU A 118 19.19 2.42 11.89
N ILE A 119 19.11 3.40 10.97
CA ILE A 119 17.89 3.70 10.23
C ILE A 119 17.48 2.53 9.33
N ALA A 120 18.44 1.87 8.68
CA ALA A 120 18.17 0.69 7.86
C ALA A 120 17.56 -0.43 8.72
N ILE A 121 18.13 -0.71 9.90
CA ILE A 121 17.61 -1.70 10.82
C ILE A 121 16.19 -1.35 11.28
N ALA A 122 15.97 -0.09 11.67
CA ALA A 122 14.69 0.39 12.20
C ALA A 122 13.55 0.45 11.16
N ILE A 123 13.85 0.51 9.86
CA ILE A 123 12.84 0.64 8.80
C ILE A 123 12.70 -0.64 7.98
N LEU A 124 13.82 -1.25 7.59
CA LEU A 124 13.84 -2.36 6.62
C LEU A 124 13.94 -3.74 7.29
N PHE A 125 14.53 -3.83 8.48
CA PHE A 125 14.84 -5.11 9.12
C PHE A 125 14.08 -5.35 10.43
N VAL A 126 12.94 -4.68 10.63
CA VAL A 126 12.08 -4.92 11.79
C VAL A 126 11.40 -6.30 11.64
N PRO A 127 11.64 -7.27 12.54
CA PRO A 127 11.19 -8.65 12.34
C PRO A 127 9.68 -8.80 12.13
N SER A 128 8.88 -8.07 12.92
CA SER A 128 7.41 -8.08 12.79
C SER A 128 6.97 -7.53 11.42
N VAL A 129 7.57 -6.43 10.97
CA VAL A 129 7.24 -5.83 9.66
C VAL A 129 7.60 -6.80 8.54
N LEU A 130 8.80 -7.41 8.59
CA LEU A 130 9.22 -8.41 7.61
C LEU A 130 8.27 -9.60 7.55
N PHE A 131 7.76 -10.04 8.70
CA PHE A 131 6.79 -11.12 8.75
C PHE A 131 5.48 -10.73 8.06
N TRP A 132 4.83 -9.66 8.53
CA TRP A 132 3.53 -9.23 8.03
C TRP A 132 3.57 -8.67 6.60
N SER A 133 4.69 -8.10 6.16
CA SER A 133 4.83 -7.60 4.79
C SER A 133 5.11 -8.70 3.76
N SER A 134 5.65 -9.85 4.19
CA SER A 134 6.03 -10.93 3.27
C SER A 134 4.85 -11.73 2.68
N GLY A 135 3.64 -11.54 3.21
CA GLY A 135 2.42 -12.20 2.74
C GLY A 135 1.67 -11.44 1.64
N LEU A 136 0.71 -12.10 1.01
CA LEU A 136 -0.22 -11.46 0.07
C LEU A 136 -1.39 -10.89 0.90
N ASN A 137 -1.18 -9.75 1.55
CA ASN A 137 -2.18 -9.18 2.48
C ASN A 137 -2.34 -7.65 2.34
N LYS A 138 -3.39 -7.11 2.96
CA LYS A 138 -3.69 -5.67 2.99
C LYS A 138 -2.59 -4.88 3.73
N ASP A 139 -1.98 -5.48 4.75
CA ASP A 139 -0.99 -4.84 5.62
C ASP A 139 0.28 -4.45 4.88
N ALA A 140 0.81 -5.33 4.02
CA ALA A 140 2.00 -5.07 3.21
C ALA A 140 1.85 -3.80 2.36
N PHE A 141 0.70 -3.66 1.68
CA PHE A 141 0.38 -2.48 0.89
C PHE A 141 0.23 -1.24 1.77
N THR A 142 -0.62 -1.30 2.80
CA THR A 142 -0.91 -0.12 3.63
C THR A 142 0.32 0.43 4.33
N PHE A 143 1.22 -0.45 4.81
CA PHE A 143 2.50 -0.04 5.39
C PHE A 143 3.38 0.71 4.38
N SER A 144 3.68 0.09 3.23
CA SER A 144 4.56 0.69 2.23
C SER A 144 3.99 2.00 1.66
N PHE A 145 2.70 2.04 1.36
CA PHE A 145 2.07 3.25 0.85
C PHE A 145 1.92 4.33 1.92
N ALA A 146 1.73 4.00 3.19
CA ALA A 146 1.81 4.98 4.27
C ALA A 146 3.19 5.64 4.35
N LEU A 147 4.27 4.88 4.18
CA LEU A 147 5.62 5.44 4.12
C LEU A 147 5.80 6.35 2.90
N LEU A 148 5.27 5.95 1.74
CA LEU A 148 5.31 6.77 0.52
C LEU A 148 4.53 8.09 0.69
N PHE A 149 3.39 8.05 1.38
CA PHE A 149 2.59 9.22 1.72
C PHE A 149 3.42 10.23 2.50
N ILE A 150 4.14 9.79 3.54
CA ILE A 150 5.00 10.66 4.36
C ILE A 150 6.08 11.34 3.50
N VAL A 151 6.72 10.60 2.58
CA VAL A 151 7.72 11.17 1.67
C VAL A 151 7.11 12.25 0.76
N GLY A 152 5.97 11.95 0.13
CA GLY A 152 5.26 12.88 -0.74
C GLY A 152 4.82 14.14 0.01
N PHE A 153 4.21 13.95 1.17
CA PHE A 153 3.73 15.01 2.05
C PHE A 153 4.88 15.94 2.47
N HIS A 154 5.98 15.38 2.97
CA HIS A 154 7.13 16.19 3.37
C HIS A 154 7.70 16.99 2.20
N ASN A 155 7.88 16.36 1.04
CA ASN A 155 8.46 17.06 -0.12
C ASN A 155 7.59 18.21 -0.63
N LEU A 156 6.26 18.06 -0.57
CA LEU A 156 5.33 19.10 -1.01
C LEU A 156 5.21 20.24 -0.01
N PHE A 157 5.03 19.96 1.28
CA PHE A 157 4.67 21.00 2.24
C PHE A 157 5.85 21.58 3.03
N PHE A 158 6.96 20.85 3.15
CA PHE A 158 8.15 21.34 3.88
C PHE A 158 9.24 21.83 2.94
N LYS A 159 9.47 21.12 1.83
CA LYS A 159 10.47 21.49 0.82
C LYS A 159 9.88 22.32 -0.33
N PHE A 160 8.56 22.47 -0.40
CA PHE A 160 7.86 23.17 -1.49
C PHE A 160 8.27 22.68 -2.89
N ARG A 161 8.58 21.38 -3.03
CA ARG A 161 8.99 20.77 -4.30
C ARG A 161 7.78 20.20 -5.02
N ILE A 162 6.98 21.08 -5.61
CA ILE A 162 5.80 20.71 -6.39
C ILE A 162 6.25 20.20 -7.75
N ASN A 163 6.41 18.89 -7.85
CA ASN A 163 6.63 18.20 -9.12
C ASN A 163 5.61 17.06 -9.26
N PHE A 164 5.40 16.64 -10.51
CA PHE A 164 4.46 15.58 -10.84
C PHE A 164 4.63 14.35 -9.94
N TRP A 165 5.87 13.92 -9.74
CA TRP A 165 6.18 12.73 -8.93
C TRP A 165 5.77 12.86 -7.47
N ASN A 166 6.04 13.99 -6.80
CA ASN A 166 5.67 14.17 -5.39
C ASN A 166 4.16 14.25 -5.19
N VAL A 167 3.45 14.92 -6.10
CA VAL A 167 1.98 14.95 -6.12
C VAL A 167 1.43 13.55 -6.36
N PHE A 168 1.97 12.83 -7.36
CA PHE A 168 1.60 11.45 -7.64
C PHE A 168 1.82 10.55 -6.43
N TYR A 169 2.99 10.60 -5.78
CA TYR A 169 3.26 9.80 -4.58
C TYR A 169 2.26 10.08 -3.47
N LEU A 170 1.92 11.33 -3.21
CA LEU A 170 0.94 11.69 -2.18
C LEU A 170 -0.46 11.18 -2.52
N ILE A 171 -0.98 11.48 -3.71
CA ILE A 171 -2.35 11.12 -4.11
C ILE A 171 -2.49 9.61 -4.26
N PHE A 172 -1.53 8.96 -4.93
CA PHE A 172 -1.58 7.53 -5.18
C PHE A 172 -1.46 6.73 -3.88
N SER A 173 -0.56 7.12 -2.97
CA SER A 173 -0.47 6.47 -1.66
C SER A 173 -1.73 6.67 -0.81
N ALA A 174 -2.27 7.90 -0.76
CA ALA A 174 -3.52 8.18 -0.07
C ALA A 174 -4.66 7.32 -0.62
N TYR A 175 -4.75 7.19 -1.95
CA TYR A 175 -5.75 6.35 -2.60
C TYR A 175 -5.65 4.88 -2.19
N ILE A 176 -4.45 4.28 -2.25
CA ILE A 176 -4.25 2.87 -1.86
C ILE A 176 -4.58 2.66 -0.37
N VAL A 177 -4.09 3.54 0.51
CA VAL A 177 -4.34 3.43 1.96
C VAL A 177 -5.83 3.61 2.27
N LEU A 178 -6.51 4.57 1.64
CA LEU A 178 -7.95 4.77 1.81
C LEU A 178 -8.75 3.55 1.37
N ALA A 179 -8.42 2.97 0.22
CA ALA A 179 -9.14 1.83 -0.33
C ALA A 179 -8.99 0.56 0.52
N LEU A 180 -7.83 0.36 1.16
CA LEU A 180 -7.55 -0.82 1.97
C LEU A 180 -7.90 -0.65 3.45
N LYS A 181 -7.47 0.46 4.07
CA LYS A 181 -7.61 0.73 5.51
C LYS A 181 -7.78 2.24 5.76
N PRO A 182 -9.02 2.79 5.60
CA PRO A 182 -9.30 4.22 5.73
C PRO A 182 -8.77 4.87 7.01
N TYR A 183 -8.87 4.16 8.14
CA TYR A 183 -8.46 4.66 9.45
C TYR A 183 -6.95 4.98 9.53
N ILE A 184 -6.10 4.28 8.75
CA ILE A 184 -4.66 4.58 8.67
C ILE A 184 -4.46 5.93 7.98
N LEU A 185 -5.20 6.22 6.91
CA LEU A 185 -5.11 7.51 6.24
C LEU A 185 -5.58 8.65 7.14
N TYR A 186 -6.67 8.46 7.90
CA TYR A 186 -7.14 9.48 8.85
C TYR A 186 -6.08 9.79 9.90
N SER A 187 -5.44 8.75 10.46
CA SER A 187 -4.31 8.92 11.38
C SER A 187 -3.14 9.67 10.71
N LEU A 188 -2.75 9.29 9.49
CA LEU A 188 -1.69 9.96 8.74
C LEU A 188 -2.00 11.43 8.49
N LEU A 189 -3.23 11.76 8.07
CA LEU A 189 -3.64 13.14 7.81
C LEU A 189 -3.60 13.99 9.08
N ILE A 190 -4.13 13.48 10.19
CA ILE A 190 -4.10 14.18 11.48
C ILE A 190 -2.65 14.42 11.91
N SER A 191 -1.80 13.38 11.88
CA SER A 191 -0.38 13.50 12.21
C SER A 191 0.35 14.47 11.29
N SER A 192 0.02 14.47 10.00
CA SER A 192 0.56 15.39 8.99
C SER A 192 0.20 16.85 9.27
N VAL A 193 -1.05 17.13 9.64
CA VAL A 193 -1.52 18.48 10.00
C VAL A 193 -0.81 18.95 11.27
N ILE A 194 -0.74 18.09 12.30
CA ILE A 194 -0.02 18.40 13.54
C ILE A 194 1.46 18.70 13.25
N TRP A 195 2.11 17.87 12.42
CA TRP A 195 3.50 18.06 12.05
C TRP A 195 3.73 19.38 11.31
N LEU A 196 2.83 19.74 10.38
CA LEU A 196 2.89 21.04 9.72
C LEU A 196 2.71 22.20 10.71
N GLY A 197 1.71 22.13 11.59
CA GLY A 197 1.46 23.14 12.61
C GLY A 197 2.71 23.42 13.46
N PHE A 198 3.31 22.38 14.03
CA PHE A 198 4.55 22.51 14.81
C PHE A 198 5.71 23.09 14.00
N SER A 199 5.82 22.75 12.72
CA SER A 199 6.89 23.27 11.87
C SER A 199 6.78 24.77 11.60
N TYR A 200 5.56 25.31 11.51
CA TYR A 200 5.32 26.74 11.39
C TYR A 200 5.54 27.46 12.72
N LEU A 201 5.10 26.88 13.85
CA LEU A 201 5.33 27.44 15.19
C LEU A 201 6.81 27.60 15.54
N GLN A 202 7.66 26.65 15.11
CA GLN A 202 9.11 26.73 15.31
C GLN A 202 9.77 27.86 14.50
N ARG A 203 9.16 28.32 13.39
CA ARG A 203 9.65 29.45 12.60
C ARG A 203 9.32 30.81 13.21
N VAL A 204 8.31 30.90 14.09
CA VAL A 204 7.97 32.13 14.81
C VAL A 204 9.04 32.39 15.87
N LYS A 205 9.92 33.37 15.63
CA LYS A 205 11.03 33.73 16.54
C LYS A 205 10.55 34.33 17.87
N ASN A 206 9.36 34.93 17.91
CA ASN A 206 8.88 35.66 19.08
C ASN A 206 8.16 34.72 20.07
N ARG A 207 8.66 34.66 21.31
CA ARG A 207 8.24 33.69 22.33
C ARG A 207 6.81 33.90 22.82
N ILE A 208 6.33 35.14 22.81
CA ILE A 208 4.95 35.51 23.22
C ILE A 208 3.94 35.10 22.15
N LEU A 209 4.22 35.39 20.88
CA LEU A 209 3.36 35.00 19.75
C LEU A 209 3.27 33.46 19.58
N ARG A 210 4.24 32.70 20.08
CA ARG A 210 4.22 31.22 20.07
C ARG A 210 3.28 30.60 21.12
N VAL A 211 2.86 31.36 22.13
CA VAL A 211 1.92 30.86 23.17
C VAL A 211 0.46 31.09 22.76
N PHE A 212 0.21 32.06 21.87
CA PHE A 212 -1.13 32.43 21.40
C PHE A 212 -1.54 31.82 20.05
N VAL A 213 -0.62 31.14 19.35
CA VAL A 213 -0.82 30.42 18.07
C VAL A 213 -0.55 28.95 18.30
#